data_AF-A0A2X2FD85-F1
#
_entry.id   AF-A0A2X2FD85-F1
#
_cell.length_a   1.000
_cell.length_b   1.000
_cell.length_c   1.000
_cell.angle_alpha   90.00
_cell.angle_beta   90.00
_cell.angle_gamma   90.00
#
_symmetry.space_group_name_H-M   'P 1'
#
loop_
_entity.id
_entity.type
_entity.pdbx_description
1 polymer ?
#
loop_
_entity_poly.entity_id
_entity_poly.type
_entity_poly.pdbx_seq_one_letter_code
_entity_poly.pdbx_strand_id
1 'polypeptide(L)' 'MLFETLNRLVHDRVVSHEESISAEHGAGQLRRDELKHYKSPIELELMLRIKQAIDPNQLMNPSKLL' A
#
# COMPACT_ATOMS: atom_id res chain seq x y z
N MET A 1 -12.30 13.43 -2.59
CA MET A 1 -13.70 12.98 -2.41
C MET A 1 -14.23 12.09 -3.56
N LEU A 2 -14.53 12.62 -4.76
CA LEU A 2 -15.08 11.76 -5.84
C LEU A 2 -14.07 10.72 -6.34
N PHE A 3 -12.84 11.14 -6.60
CA PHE A 3 -11.76 10.27 -7.09
C PHE A 3 -11.44 9.12 -6.12
N GLU A 4 -11.30 9.43 -4.83
CA GLU A 4 -11.03 8.42 -3.79
C GLU A 4 -12.19 7.41 -3.66
N THR A 5 -13.43 7.88 -3.80
CA THR A 5 -14.62 7.00 -3.77
C THR A 5 -14.64 6.07 -4.98
N LEU A 6 -14.32 6.59 -6.16
CA LEU A 6 -14.20 5.77 -7.38
C LEU A 6 -13.06 4.75 -7.26
N ASN A 7 -11.89 5.15 -6.76
CA ASN A 7 -10.79 4.23 -6.52
C ASN A 7 -11.18 3.13 -5.54
N ARG A 8 -11.86 3.47 -4.44
CA ARG A 8 -12.36 2.49 -3.47
C ARG A 8 -13.24 1.45 -4.16
N LEU A 9 -14.26 1.89 -4.91
CA LEU A 9 -15.18 1.00 -5.63
C LEU A 9 -14.47 0.09 -6.64
N VAL A 10 -13.53 0.64 -7.41
CA VAL A 10 -12.78 -0.14 -8.41
C VAL A 10 -11.87 -1.15 -7.72
N HIS A 11 -11.13 -0.73 -6.70
CA HIS A 11 -10.18 -1.58 -5.99
C HIS A 11 -10.88 -2.67 -5.16
N ASP A 12 -12.03 -2.38 -4.55
CA ASP A 12 -12.87 -3.39 -3.89
C ASP A 12 -13.28 -4.48 -4.89
N ARG A 13 -13.61 -4.10 -6.14
CA ARG A 13 -13.93 -5.07 -7.20
C ARG A 13 -12.72 -5.90 -7.60
N VAL A 14 -11.54 -5.30 -7.76
CA VAL A 14 -10.28 -6.02 -8.06
C VAL A 14 -9.99 -7.05 -6.96
N VAL A 15 -10.01 -6.63 -5.70
CA VAL A 15 -9.73 -7.52 -4.55
C VAL A 15 -10.78 -8.60 -4.39
N SER A 16 -12.04 -8.36 -4.75
CA SER A 16 -13.09 -9.41 -4.75
C SER A 16 -12.82 -10.56 -5.73
N HIS A 17 -11.91 -10.38 -6.69
CA HIS A 17 -11.41 -11.45 -7.58
C HIS A 17 -10.03 -11.96 -7.18
N GLU A 18 -9.59 -11.69 -5.95
CA GLU A 18 -8.28 -12.08 -5.41
C GLU A 18 -7.09 -11.48 -6.18
N GLU A 19 -7.31 -10.36 -6.90
CA GLU A 19 -6.28 -9.66 -7.66
C GLU A 19 -5.64 -8.50 -6.87
N SER A 20 -4.46 -8.06 -7.35
CA SER A 20 -3.68 -6.98 -6.73
C SER A 20 -4.06 -5.61 -7.32
N ILE A 21 -4.24 -4.61 -6.44
CA ILE A 21 -4.49 -3.22 -6.84
C ILE A 21 -3.28 -2.51 -7.44
N SER A 22 -2.12 -3.17 -7.57
CA SER A 22 -0.89 -2.50 -7.98
C SER A 22 -0.09 -3.26 -9.04
N ALA A 23 -0.47 -4.49 -9.40
CA ALA A 23 0.25 -5.37 -10.32
C ALA A 23 1.79 -5.17 -10.26
N GLU A 24 2.35 -4.44 -11.23
CA GLU A 24 3.78 -4.11 -11.35
C GLU A 24 4.15 -2.65 -11.02
N HIS A 25 3.17 -1.74 -10.99
CA HIS A 25 3.41 -0.29 -10.90
C HIS A 25 3.90 0.18 -9.52
N GLY A 26 3.72 -0.65 -8.49
CA GLY A 26 3.96 -0.29 -7.09
C GLY A 26 2.95 0.72 -6.54
N ALA A 27 2.90 0.84 -5.21
CA ALA A 27 1.93 1.71 -4.56
C ALA A 27 2.35 3.19 -4.52
N GLY A 28 3.66 3.42 -4.37
CA GLY A 28 4.24 4.75 -4.25
C GLY A 28 3.52 5.63 -3.22
N GLN A 29 3.43 6.92 -3.51
CA GLN A 29 2.69 7.86 -2.66
C GLN A 29 1.18 7.77 -2.85
N LEU A 30 0.76 7.45 -4.09
CA LEU A 30 -0.63 7.53 -4.52
C LEU A 30 -1.53 6.48 -3.86
N ARG A 31 -1.04 5.25 -3.72
CA ARG A 31 -1.83 4.10 -3.21
C ARG A 31 -1.40 3.68 -1.81
N ARG A 32 -0.62 4.51 -1.12
CA ARG A 32 -0.04 4.17 0.19
C ARG A 32 -1.08 3.98 1.28
N ASP A 33 -2.06 4.88 1.34
CA ASP A 33 -3.14 4.79 2.32
C ASP A 33 -4.19 3.74 1.91
N GLU A 34 -4.35 3.51 0.60
CA GLU A 34 -5.19 2.44 0.09
C GLU A 34 -4.59 1.05 0.37
N LEU A 35 -3.27 0.88 0.32
CA LEU A 35 -2.58 -0.36 0.71
C LEU A 35 -2.99 -0.83 2.11
N LYS A 36 -3.19 0.10 3.05
CA LYS A 36 -3.61 -0.22 4.42
C LYS A 36 -4.99 -0.89 4.49
N HIS A 37 -5.83 -0.71 3.48
CA HIS A 37 -7.15 -1.36 3.40
C HIS A 37 -7.10 -2.75 2.76
N TYR A 38 -6.17 -2.98 1.84
CA TYR A 38 -6.16 -4.19 1.02
C TYR A 38 -5.05 -5.20 1.37
N LYS A 39 -4.05 -4.78 2.14
CA LYS A 39 -3.02 -5.67 2.69
C LYS A 39 -3.39 -6.16 4.07
N SER A 40 -3.01 -7.39 4.38
CA SER A 40 -3.16 -7.91 5.72
C SER A 40 -2.30 -7.09 6.71
N PRO A 41 -2.74 -6.95 7.98
CA PRO A 41 -1.93 -6.30 9.01
C PRO A 41 -0.54 -6.91 9.16
N ILE A 42 -0.41 -8.23 8.97
CA ILE A 42 0.85 -8.97 9.05
C ILE A 42 1.80 -8.60 7.91
N GLU A 43 1.31 -8.47 6.67
CA GLU A 43 2.14 -8.01 5.55
C GLU A 43 2.67 -6.60 5.81
N LEU A 44 1.81 -5.69 6.28
CA LEU A 44 2.20 -4.32 6.59
C LEU A 44 3.24 -4.27 7.71
N GLU A 45 3.06 -5.05 8.77
CA GLU A 45 4.03 -5.15 9.86
C GLU A 45 5.38 -5.71 9.38
N LEU A 46 5.35 -6.75 8.54
CA LEU A 46 6.57 -7.33 7.98
C LEU A 46 7.33 -6.31 7.11
N MET A 47 6.62 -5.59 6.23
CA MET A 47 7.21 -4.54 5.41
C MET A 47 7.87 -3.46 6.27
N LEU A 48 7.24 -3.09 7.39
CA LEU A 48 7.80 -2.11 8.33
C LEU A 48 9.02 -2.61 9.08
N ARG A 49 9.00 -3.86 9.55
CA ARG A 49 10.15 -4.47 10.23
C ARG A 49 11.35 -4.55 9.30
N ILE A 50 11.15 -4.94 8.05
CA ILE A 50 12.19 -4.97 7.02
C ILE A 50 12.73 -3.56 6.77
N LYS A 51 11.84 -2.57 6.58
CA LYS A 51 12.23 -1.17 6.38
C LYS A 51 13.09 -0.65 7.54
N GLN A 52 12.67 -0.90 8.78
CA GLN A 52 13.38 -0.43 9.97
C GLN A 52 14.73 -1.14 10.17
N ALA A 53 14.83 -2.42 9.80
CA ALA A 53 16.08 -3.17 9.88
C ALA A 53 17.13 -2.65 8.88
N ILE A 54 16.70 -2.20 7.70
CA ILE A 54 17.58 -1.72 6.63
C ILE A 54 17.87 -0.21 6.77
N ASP A 55 16.87 0.58 7.14
CA ASP A 55 16.93 2.05 7.17
C ASP A 55 16.38 2.58 8.49
N PRO A 56 17.10 2.38 9.61
CA PRO A 56 16.63 2.74 10.94
C PRO A 56 16.42 4.25 11.14
N ASN A 57 17.10 5.06 10.33
CA ASN A 57 17.03 6.53 10.35
C ASN A 57 16.05 7.10 9.30
N GLN A 58 15.31 6.24 8.58
CA GLN A 58 14.26 6.64 7.61
C GLN A 58 14.77 7.57 6.49
N LEU A 59 15.99 7.36 6.00
CA LEU A 59 16.61 8.18 4.96
C LEU A 59 16.21 7.77 3.53
N MET A 60 15.91 6.49 3.31
CA MET A 60 15.63 5.93 1.99
C MET A 60 14.16 6.11 1.59
N ASN A 61 13.89 7.09 0.72
CA ASN A 61 12.58 7.30 0.11
C ASN A 61 11.45 7.49 1.14
N PRO A 62 11.53 8.55 1.97
CA PRO A 62 10.58 8.80 3.04
C PRO A 62 9.16 8.93 2.48
N SER A 63 8.18 8.52 3.28
CA SER A 63 6.77 8.67 2.93
C SER A 63 6.38 7.93 1.63
N LYS A 64 6.77 6.66 1.44
CA LYS A 64 6.27 5.81 0.33
C LYS A 64 5.70 4.46 0.78
N LEU A 65 5.98 4.04 2.01
CA LEU A 65 5.49 2.79 2.60
C LEU A 65 4.40 3.05 3.64
N LEU A 66 4.59 4.09 4.46
CA LEU A 66 3.61 4.71 5.36
C LEU A 66 3.57 6.21 5.21
#